data_AF-A0A6V8P7D9-F1
#
_entry.id   AF-A0A6V8P7D9-F1
#
_cell.length_a   1.000
_cell.length_b   1.000
_cell.length_c   1.000
_cell.angle_alpha   90.00
_cell.angle_beta   90.00
_cell.angle_gamma   90.00
#
_symmetry.space_group_name_H-M   'P 1'
#
loop_
_entity.id
_entity.type
_entity.pdbx_description
1 polymer ?
#
loop_
_entity_poly.entity_id
_entity_poly.type
_entity_poly.pdbx_seq_one_letter_code
_entity_poly.pdbx_strand_id
1 'polypeptide(L)'
;KPEVVFLDPLYKFHNLKENATEEMTRLLDNLDRLRNRYQISLVIAHHLRKPTLGESQSSPIQLRGSSVLFAYGDSYLTLANDRQKRKGYRLLSYELRNAEAPDDVTIRLNPETLWFEVVATKKEGLPQTEILEYNKAQGETPKVKLVEFFKEKASKNTILGRVENLLEARLIDKKQRGRQTWYFCR
;
A
#
# COMPACT_ATOMS: atom_id res chain seq x y z
N LYS A 1 -3.85 -12.73 32.80
CA LYS A 1 -4.50 -13.10 31.52
C LYS A 1 -3.73 -12.40 30.41
N PRO A 2 -3.57 -12.99 29.21
CA PRO A 2 -2.86 -12.30 28.13
C PRO A 2 -3.67 -11.09 27.67
N GLU A 3 -2.99 -9.99 27.34
CA GLU A 3 -3.61 -8.78 26.76
C GLU A 3 -3.60 -8.81 25.24
N VAL A 4 -2.65 -9.53 24.65
CA VAL A 4 -2.48 -9.69 23.20
C VAL A 4 -2.31 -11.16 22.86
N VAL A 5 -2.97 -11.61 21.80
CA VAL A 5 -2.85 -12.97 21.27
C VAL A 5 -2.44 -12.91 19.80
N PHE A 6 -1.37 -13.63 19.45
CA PHE A 6 -0.87 -13.75 18.09
C PHE A 6 -1.30 -15.09 17.48
N LEU A 7 -1.92 -15.04 16.31
CA LEU A 7 -2.28 -16.22 15.52
C LEU A 7 -1.46 -16.20 14.23
N ASP A 8 -0.42 -17.05 14.15
CA ASP A 8 0.52 -17.05 13.04
C ASP A 8 0.76 -18.46 12.44
N PRO A 9 0.31 -18.72 11.20
CA PRO A 9 -0.72 -18.01 10.43
C PRO A 9 -2.13 -18.56 10.71
N LEU A 10 -3.17 -17.74 10.46
CA LEU A 10 -4.57 -18.08 10.75
C LEU A 10 -5.00 -19.45 10.22
N TYR A 11 -4.58 -19.81 9.00
CA TYR A 11 -5.00 -21.06 8.35
C TYR A 11 -4.60 -22.34 9.12
N LYS A 12 -3.63 -22.26 10.04
CA LYS A 12 -3.23 -23.41 10.88
C LYS A 12 -4.16 -23.63 12.09
N PHE A 13 -5.07 -22.70 12.37
CA PHE A 13 -5.95 -22.74 13.54
C PHE A 13 -7.37 -23.23 13.22
N HIS A 14 -7.65 -23.62 11.97
CA HIS A 14 -8.96 -24.14 11.56
C HIS A 14 -8.85 -25.13 10.40
N ASN A 15 -9.88 -25.95 10.21
CA ASN A 15 -10.00 -26.87 9.07
C ASN A 15 -11.08 -26.42 8.05
N LEU A 16 -11.51 -25.17 8.14
CA LEU A 16 -12.53 -24.56 7.28
C LEU A 16 -11.99 -24.17 5.89
N LYS A 17 -12.90 -24.03 4.92
CA LYS A 17 -12.60 -23.58 3.56
C LYS A 17 -12.41 -22.07 3.51
N GLU A 18 -11.16 -21.61 3.33
CA GLU A 18 -10.82 -20.17 3.30
C GLU A 18 -11.57 -19.34 2.23
N ASN A 19 -11.94 -19.95 1.10
CA ASN A 19 -12.66 -19.27 0.03
C ASN A 19 -14.18 -19.23 0.27
N ALA A 20 -14.70 -19.94 1.27
CA ALA A 20 -16.12 -19.94 1.61
C ALA A 20 -16.43 -18.80 2.58
N THR A 21 -17.09 -17.76 2.08
CA THR A 21 -17.49 -16.58 2.86
C THR A 21 -18.20 -16.95 4.15
N GLU A 22 -19.17 -17.86 4.08
CA GLU A 22 -19.94 -18.27 5.27
C GLU A 22 -19.07 -18.95 6.33
N GLU A 23 -18.17 -19.85 5.94
CA GLU A 23 -17.28 -20.53 6.87
C GLU A 23 -16.31 -19.55 7.53
N MET A 24 -15.75 -18.63 6.74
CA MET A 24 -14.83 -17.62 7.26
C MET A 24 -15.54 -16.60 8.15
N THR A 25 -16.75 -16.17 7.83
CA THR A 25 -17.55 -15.33 8.73
C THR A 25 -17.76 -16.01 10.08
N ARG A 26 -18.14 -17.31 10.10
CA ARG A 26 -18.31 -18.06 11.36
C ARG A 26 -17.02 -18.15 12.18
N LEU A 27 -15.86 -18.32 11.52
CA LEU A 27 -14.56 -18.29 12.18
C LEU A 27 -14.29 -16.94 12.83
N LEU A 28 -14.48 -15.86 12.07
CA LEU A 28 -14.25 -14.49 12.50
C LEU A 28 -15.19 -14.08 13.65
N ASP A 29 -16.45 -14.49 13.62
CA ASP A 29 -17.40 -14.30 14.71
C ASP A 29 -16.93 -14.96 16.01
N ASN A 30 -16.30 -16.14 15.92
CA ASN A 30 -15.73 -16.81 17.09
C ASN A 30 -14.50 -16.05 17.64
N LEU A 31 -13.67 -15.49 16.76
CA LEU A 31 -12.56 -14.62 17.17
C LEU A 31 -13.08 -13.35 17.86
N ASP A 32 -14.16 -12.76 17.35
CA ASP A 32 -14.83 -11.62 17.99
C ASP A 32 -15.39 -11.96 19.37
N ARG A 33 -15.99 -13.15 19.52
CA ARG A 33 -16.43 -13.63 20.84
C ARG A 33 -15.27 -13.78 21.81
N LEU A 34 -14.12 -14.29 21.36
CA LEU A 34 -12.91 -14.39 22.17
C LEU A 34 -12.40 -13.00 22.57
N ARG A 35 -12.25 -12.10 21.60
CA ARG A 35 -11.85 -10.69 21.81
C ARG A 35 -12.74 -10.02 22.85
N ASN A 36 -14.06 -10.07 22.65
CA ASN A 36 -15.04 -9.39 23.49
C ASN A 36 -15.14 -10.03 24.89
N ARG A 37 -15.07 -11.36 25.00
CA ARG A 37 -15.16 -12.05 26.30
C ARG A 37 -13.93 -11.81 27.17
N TYR A 38 -12.74 -11.82 26.56
CA TYR A 38 -11.49 -11.72 27.30
C TYR A 38 -10.85 -10.32 27.27
N GLN A 39 -11.42 -9.38 26.52
CA GLN A 39 -10.93 -8.01 26.35
C GLN A 39 -9.46 -7.99 25.90
N ILE A 40 -9.16 -8.77 24.87
CA ILE A 40 -7.81 -8.95 24.31
C ILE A 40 -7.66 -8.28 22.95
N SER A 41 -6.44 -7.95 22.56
CA SER A 41 -6.09 -7.61 21.18
C SER A 41 -5.70 -8.87 20.41
N LEU A 42 -6.19 -9.00 19.17
CA LEU A 42 -5.85 -10.10 18.27
C LEU A 42 -4.93 -9.62 17.16
N VAL A 43 -3.75 -10.22 17.05
CA VAL A 43 -2.84 -10.02 15.92
C VAL A 43 -2.84 -11.28 15.08
N ILE A 44 -3.22 -11.15 13.82
CA ILE A 44 -3.41 -12.30 12.92
C ILE A 44 -2.45 -12.17 11.76
N ALA A 45 -1.55 -13.13 11.60
CA ALA A 45 -0.77 -13.26 10.38
C ALA A 45 -1.56 -14.09 9.37
N HIS A 46 -1.69 -13.58 8.15
CA HIS A 46 -2.34 -14.28 7.06
C HIS A 46 -1.62 -14.03 5.74
N HIS A 47 -1.69 -15.02 4.85
CA HIS A 47 -0.99 -14.94 3.58
C HIS A 47 -1.72 -14.04 2.59
N LEU A 48 -0.96 -13.30 1.79
CA LEU A 48 -1.46 -12.72 0.56
C LEU A 48 -1.53 -13.79 -0.54
N ARG A 49 -2.49 -13.67 -1.45
CA ARG A 49 -2.51 -14.42 -2.70
C ARG A 49 -1.31 -14.02 -3.57
N LYS A 50 -0.93 -14.88 -4.51
CA LYS A 50 0.09 -14.51 -5.50
C LYS A 50 -0.47 -13.36 -6.37
N PRO A 51 0.22 -12.21 -6.47
CA PRO A 51 -0.25 -11.10 -7.27
C PRO A 51 -0.20 -11.46 -8.76
N THR A 52 -1.25 -11.06 -9.48
CA THR A 52 -1.33 -11.14 -10.94
C THR A 52 -0.56 -9.97 -11.59
N LEU A 53 -0.14 -10.13 -12.85
CA LEU A 53 0.56 -9.08 -13.60
C LEU A 53 -0.25 -7.77 -13.58
N GLY A 54 0.35 -6.70 -13.06
CA GLY A 54 -0.26 -5.37 -12.97
C GLY A 54 -0.94 -5.04 -11.64
N GLU A 55 -1.09 -5.99 -10.71
CA GLU A 55 -1.65 -5.69 -9.38
C GLU A 55 -0.61 -5.12 -8.41
N SER A 56 -1.05 -4.22 -7.53
CA SER A 56 -0.23 -3.71 -6.42
C SER A 56 0.08 -4.83 -5.43
N GLN A 57 1.36 -5.14 -5.20
CA GLN A 57 1.78 -6.23 -4.30
C GLN A 57 1.66 -5.89 -2.81
N SER A 58 1.27 -4.65 -2.46
CA SER A 58 1.29 -4.12 -1.11
C SER A 58 -0.08 -3.62 -0.67
N SER A 59 -1.13 -4.42 -0.89
CA SER A 59 -2.48 -4.08 -0.43
C SER A 59 -3.13 -5.25 0.31
N PRO A 60 -3.81 -5.00 1.45
CA PRO A 60 -4.56 -6.02 2.17
C PRO A 60 -5.73 -6.61 1.37
N ILE A 61 -6.18 -5.96 0.28
CA ILE A 61 -7.15 -6.55 -0.64
C ILE A 61 -6.64 -7.86 -1.28
N GLN A 62 -5.32 -8.08 -1.25
CA GLN A 62 -4.70 -9.31 -1.73
C GLN A 62 -4.67 -10.42 -0.67
N LEU A 63 -5.31 -10.28 0.49
CA LEU A 63 -5.45 -11.39 1.45
C LEU A 63 -6.01 -12.64 0.75
N ARG A 64 -5.37 -13.79 0.99
CA ARG A 64 -5.81 -15.07 0.45
C ARG A 64 -7.12 -15.48 1.12
N GLY A 65 -8.06 -16.00 0.34
CA GLY A 65 -9.34 -16.48 0.85
C GLY A 65 -10.49 -15.57 0.48
N SER A 66 -11.55 -15.62 1.29
CA SER A 66 -12.72 -14.75 1.15
C SER A 66 -12.38 -13.30 1.50
N SER A 67 -13.01 -12.36 0.79
CA SER A 67 -12.88 -10.92 1.03
C SER A 67 -13.34 -10.50 2.43
N VAL A 68 -14.09 -11.34 3.15
CA VAL A 68 -14.47 -11.06 4.55
C VAL A 68 -13.26 -10.94 5.48
N LEU A 69 -12.13 -11.59 5.15
CA LEU A 69 -10.88 -11.42 5.91
C LEU A 69 -10.35 -9.98 5.81
N PHE A 70 -10.50 -9.35 4.64
CA PHE A 70 -10.20 -7.93 4.46
C PHE A 70 -11.29 -7.03 5.06
N ALA A 71 -12.55 -7.47 5.11
CA ALA A 71 -13.60 -6.72 5.77
C ALA A 71 -13.49 -6.74 7.31
N TYR A 72 -12.82 -7.75 7.88
CA TYR A 72 -12.78 -8.00 9.32
C TYR A 72 -11.85 -7.09 10.12
N GLY A 73 -10.63 -6.91 9.63
CA GLY A 73 -9.56 -6.24 10.35
C GLY A 73 -9.78 -4.74 10.44
N ASP A 74 -9.39 -4.19 11.58
CA ASP A 74 -9.37 -2.75 11.83
C ASP A 74 -8.10 -2.09 11.26
N SER A 75 -6.99 -2.80 11.36
CA SER A 75 -5.64 -2.32 11.09
C SER A 75 -4.87 -3.39 10.33
N TYR A 76 -4.23 -3.01 9.22
CA TYR A 76 -3.48 -3.90 8.36
C TYR A 76 -2.04 -3.43 8.18
N LEU A 77 -1.10 -4.33 8.46
CA LEU A 77 0.31 -4.18 8.17
C LEU A 77 0.67 -5.19 7.08
N THR A 78 1.07 -4.69 5.91
CA THR A 78 1.37 -5.54 4.76
C THR A 78 2.86 -5.55 4.47
N LEU A 79 3.47 -6.74 4.50
CA LEU A 79 4.85 -6.95 4.05
C LEU A 79 4.86 -7.43 2.60
N ALA A 80 5.45 -6.63 1.72
CA ALA A 80 5.62 -6.94 0.30
C ALA A 80 7.10 -6.84 -0.11
N ASN A 81 7.44 -7.34 -1.30
CA ASN A 81 8.74 -7.05 -1.88
C ASN A 81 8.91 -5.53 -2.05
N ASP A 82 10.11 -5.02 -1.79
CA ASP A 82 10.38 -3.64 -2.10
C ASP A 82 10.33 -3.40 -3.63
N ARG A 83 10.16 -2.13 -4.03
CA ARG A 83 9.98 -1.79 -5.46
C ARG A 83 11.13 -2.25 -6.35
N GLN A 84 12.35 -2.27 -5.81
CA GLN A 84 13.56 -2.68 -6.51
C GLN A 84 13.78 -4.20 -6.46
N LYS A 85 12.91 -4.94 -5.76
CA LYS A 85 13.00 -6.40 -5.53
C LYS A 85 14.37 -6.83 -5.00
N ARG A 86 14.97 -6.00 -4.15
CA ARG A 86 16.26 -6.29 -3.52
C ARG A 86 16.08 -7.41 -2.51
N LYS A 87 16.98 -8.40 -2.55
CA LYS A 87 16.97 -9.53 -1.62
C LYS A 87 17.15 -9.01 -0.18
N GLY A 88 16.29 -9.47 0.73
CA GLY A 88 16.31 -9.05 2.14
C GLY A 88 15.59 -7.72 2.44
N TYR A 89 15.11 -6.99 1.42
CA TYR A 89 14.34 -5.76 1.60
C TYR A 89 12.85 -6.02 1.43
N ARG A 90 12.04 -5.34 2.24
CA ARG A 90 10.58 -5.39 2.18
C ARG A 90 10.00 -3.99 2.28
N LEU A 91 8.86 -3.78 1.62
CA LEU A 91 8.00 -2.65 1.89
C LEU A 91 7.01 -3.07 2.98
N LEU A 92 6.94 -2.29 4.06
CA LEU A 92 5.91 -2.38 5.09
C LEU A 92 4.93 -1.25 4.86
N SER A 93 3.70 -1.61 4.53
CA SER A 93 2.60 -0.68 4.26
C SER A 93 1.53 -0.77 5.33
N TYR A 94 0.89 0.37 5.61
CA TYR A 94 -0.12 0.52 6.64
C TYR A 94 -1.47 0.91 6.03
N GLU A 95 -2.53 0.21 6.43
CA GLU A 95 -3.91 0.60 6.15
C GLU A 95 -4.73 0.49 7.44
N LEU A 96 -5.16 1.63 7.98
CA LEU A 96 -5.87 1.72 9.25
C LEU A 96 -7.26 2.32 9.01
N ARG A 97 -8.28 1.80 9.68
CA ARG A 97 -9.66 2.30 9.55
C ARG A 97 -10.01 3.39 10.55
N ASN A 98 -9.48 3.27 11.77
CA ASN A 98 -9.82 4.13 12.89
C ASN A 98 -8.67 5.06 13.32
N ALA A 99 -7.64 5.20 12.49
CA ALA A 99 -6.50 6.08 12.73
C ALA A 99 -5.85 6.54 11.42
N GLU A 100 -5.06 7.62 11.48
CA GLU A 100 -4.19 8.03 10.38
C GLU A 100 -3.08 7.00 10.19
N ALA A 101 -2.91 6.50 8.96
CA ALA A 101 -1.89 5.52 8.65
C ALA A 101 -0.50 6.18 8.61
N PRO A 102 0.53 5.59 9.26
CA PRO A 102 1.91 6.03 9.09
C PRO A 102 2.39 5.91 7.65
N ASP A 103 3.45 6.63 7.32
CA ASP A 103 4.17 6.47 6.05
C ASP A 103 4.65 5.01 5.88
N ASP A 104 4.52 4.47 4.66
CA ASP A 104 5.13 3.17 4.34
C ASP A 104 6.64 3.23 4.61
N VAL A 105 7.21 2.15 5.12
CA VAL A 105 8.65 2.05 5.36
C VAL A 105 9.27 0.92 4.58
N THR A 106 10.46 1.16 4.02
CA THR A 106 11.29 0.07 3.54
C THR A 106 12.11 -0.45 4.70
N ILE A 107 12.01 -1.75 4.95
CA ILE A 107 12.77 -2.46 5.97
C ILE A 107 13.74 -3.45 5.34
N ARG A 108 14.83 -3.74 6.04
CA ARG A 108 15.84 -4.74 5.63
C ARG A 108 16.04 -5.74 6.75
N LEU A 109 16.02 -7.03 6.42
CA LEU A 109 16.41 -8.08 7.35
C LEU A 109 17.93 -8.07 7.51
N ASN A 110 18.42 -7.82 8.73
CA ASN A 110 19.82 -7.98 9.08
C ASN A 110 20.12 -9.49 9.22
N PRO A 111 21.03 -10.06 8.42
CA PRO A 111 21.30 -11.50 8.44
C PRO A 111 22.03 -11.98 9.69
N GLU A 112 22.68 -11.07 10.44
CA GLU A 112 23.42 -11.41 11.65
C GLU A 112 22.51 -11.39 12.87
N THR A 113 21.66 -10.36 12.99
CA THR A 113 20.79 -10.18 14.16
C THR A 113 19.40 -10.80 13.97
N LEU A 114 19.00 -11.09 12.72
CA LEU A 114 17.67 -11.53 12.32
C LEU A 114 16.55 -10.52 12.62
N TRP A 115 16.90 -9.25 12.87
CA TRP A 115 15.94 -8.16 13.04
C TRP A 115 15.73 -7.39 11.73
N PHE A 116 14.53 -6.82 11.61
CA PHE A 116 14.24 -5.84 10.56
C PHE A 116 14.69 -4.44 11.00
N GLU A 117 15.42 -3.76 10.13
CA GLU A 117 15.87 -2.38 10.31
C GLU A 117 15.14 -1.48 9.30
N VAL A 118 14.66 -0.32 9.75
CA VAL A 118 14.10 0.69 8.84
C VAL A 118 15.24 1.33 8.07
N VAL A 119 15.20 1.21 6.73
CA VAL A 119 16.24 1.76 5.85
C VAL A 119 15.79 3.00 5.08
N ALA A 120 14.46 3.19 4.94
CA ALA A 120 13.89 4.40 4.37
C ALA A 120 12.42 4.54 4.79
N THR A 121 12.00 5.77 5.08
CA THR A 121 10.58 6.14 5.17
C THR A 121 10.14 6.68 3.82
N LYS A 122 9.07 6.14 3.26
CA LYS A 122 8.44 6.69 2.06
C LYS A 122 7.64 7.92 2.50
N LYS A 123 8.31 9.08 2.61
CA LYS A 123 7.60 10.36 2.48
C LYS A 123 6.82 10.28 1.19
N GLU A 124 5.54 10.65 1.19
CA GLU A 124 4.72 10.69 -0.03
C GLU A 124 5.54 11.19 -1.22
N GLY A 125 5.86 10.27 -2.13
CA GLY A 125 6.64 10.57 -3.31
C GLY A 125 5.87 11.61 -4.12
N LEU A 126 6.53 12.77 -4.33
CA LEU A 126 6.07 13.96 -5.03
C LEU A 126 4.56 14.24 -4.85
N PRO A 127 4.19 15.12 -3.91
CA PRO A 127 2.82 15.59 -3.77
C PRO A 127 2.26 16.06 -5.11
N GLN A 128 1.00 15.74 -5.41
CA GLN A 128 0.35 16.21 -6.64
C GLN A 128 0.29 17.75 -6.68
N THR A 129 0.20 18.39 -5.52
CA THR A 129 0.23 19.84 -5.34
C THR A 129 1.51 20.45 -5.88
N GLU A 130 2.68 19.84 -5.67
CA GLU A 130 3.95 20.36 -6.21
C GLU A 130 3.95 20.35 -7.75
N ILE A 131 3.41 19.30 -8.38
CA ILE A 131 3.30 19.24 -9.85
C ILE A 131 2.31 20.29 -10.37
N LEU A 132 1.21 20.50 -9.64
CA LEU A 132 0.19 21.48 -9.98
C LEU A 132 0.75 22.91 -9.87
N GLU A 133 1.41 23.24 -8.76
CA GLU A 133 2.07 24.53 -8.52
C GLU A 133 3.15 24.81 -9.55
N TYR A 134 3.98 23.82 -9.86
CA TYR A 134 4.98 23.94 -10.91
C TYR A 134 4.34 24.22 -12.27
N ASN A 135 3.27 23.51 -12.65
CA ASN A 135 2.56 23.79 -13.91
C ASN A 135 1.88 25.17 -13.90
N LYS A 136 1.32 25.63 -12.78
CA LYS A 136 0.75 26.98 -12.66
C LYS A 136 1.82 28.05 -12.90
N ALA A 137 3.00 27.87 -12.28
CA ALA A 137 4.11 28.81 -12.41
C ALA A 137 4.69 28.87 -13.84
N GLN A 138 4.76 27.73 -14.54
CA GLN A 138 5.29 27.67 -15.91
C GLN A 138 4.23 27.95 -16.98
N GLY A 139 2.94 27.95 -16.63
CA GLY A 139 1.80 28.04 -17.53
C GLY A 139 1.59 26.76 -18.35
N GLU A 140 2.58 26.40 -19.19
CA GLU A 140 2.56 25.20 -20.01
C GLU A 140 3.89 24.45 -19.93
N THR A 141 3.85 23.20 -19.47
CA THR A 141 5.04 22.38 -19.29
C THR A 141 5.05 21.18 -20.24
N PRO A 142 6.10 20.96 -21.04
CA PRO A 142 6.24 19.75 -21.82
C PRO A 142 6.60 18.56 -20.91
N LYS A 143 6.09 17.36 -21.24
CA LYS A 143 6.35 16.12 -20.49
C LYS A 143 7.82 15.88 -20.16
N VAL A 144 8.72 16.19 -21.09
CA VAL A 144 10.17 15.97 -20.91
C VAL A 144 10.73 16.86 -19.81
N LYS A 145 10.42 18.16 -19.82
CA LYS A 145 10.86 19.10 -18.78
C LYS A 145 10.25 18.77 -17.42
N LEU A 146 8.99 18.34 -17.39
CA LEU A 146 8.32 17.95 -16.15
C LEU A 146 9.03 16.73 -15.51
N VAL A 147 9.35 15.72 -16.31
CA VAL A 147 10.10 14.54 -15.83
C VAL A 147 11.52 14.93 -15.40
N GLU A 148 12.19 15.81 -16.15
CA GLU A 148 13.55 16.26 -15.85
C GLU A 148 13.62 17.06 -14.54
N PHE A 149 12.65 17.95 -14.29
CA PHE A 149 12.60 18.76 -13.08
C PHE A 149 12.41 17.91 -11.81
N PHE A 150 11.54 16.90 -11.89
CA PHE A 150 11.19 16.07 -10.74
C PHE A 150 12.02 14.77 -10.61
N LYS A 151 13.00 14.54 -11.48
CA LYS A 151 13.77 13.27 -11.54
C LYS A 151 14.49 12.91 -10.24
N GLU A 152 14.92 13.92 -9.47
CA GLU A 152 15.60 13.73 -8.18
C GLU A 152 14.61 13.44 -7.05
N LYS A 153 13.34 13.86 -7.19
CA LYS A 153 12.29 13.66 -6.17
C LYS A 153 11.51 12.36 -6.37
N ALA A 154 11.36 11.91 -7.61
CA ALA A 154 10.52 10.75 -7.93
C ALA A 154 10.92 10.06 -9.23
N SER A 155 10.60 8.77 -9.35
CA SER A 155 10.79 8.03 -10.60
C SER A 155 9.88 8.58 -11.71
N LYS A 156 10.30 8.44 -12.97
CA LYS A 156 9.49 8.82 -14.15
C LYS A 156 8.06 8.29 -14.09
N ASN A 157 7.87 7.03 -13.68
CA ASN A 157 6.53 6.43 -13.60
C ASN A 157 5.70 7.05 -12.47
N THR A 158 6.32 7.38 -11.34
CA THR A 158 5.64 8.09 -10.25
C THR A 158 5.20 9.48 -10.70
N ILE A 159 6.09 10.24 -11.33
CA ILE A 159 5.77 11.57 -11.86
C ILE A 159 4.59 11.51 -12.84
N LEU A 160 4.64 10.57 -13.80
CA LEU A 160 3.57 10.43 -14.80
C LEU A 160 2.26 9.93 -14.19
N GLY A 161 2.30 9.03 -13.21
CA GLY A 161 1.10 8.61 -12.49
C GLY A 161 0.45 9.76 -11.71
N ARG A 162 1.25 10.66 -11.11
CA ARG A 162 0.71 11.87 -10.47
C ARG A 162 0.06 12.83 -11.48
N VAL A 163 0.66 12.97 -12.66
CA VAL A 163 0.08 13.75 -13.77
C VAL A 163 -1.24 13.13 -14.25
N GLU A 164 -1.31 11.80 -14.36
CA GLU A 164 -2.55 11.10 -14.71
C GLU A 164 -3.66 11.35 -13.68
N ASN A 165 -3.36 11.24 -12.39
CA ASN A 165 -4.33 11.56 -11.33
C ASN A 165 -4.82 13.02 -11.40
N LEU A 166 -3.94 13.98 -11.71
CA LEU A 166 -4.32 15.39 -11.89
C LEU A 166 -5.20 15.62 -13.12
N LEU A 167 -4.99 14.86 -14.21
CA LEU A 167 -5.85 14.87 -15.39
C LEU A 167 -7.24 14.28 -15.08
N GLU A 168 -7.29 13.16 -14.36
CA GLU A 168 -8.55 12.54 -13.91
C GLU A 168 -9.34 13.47 -12.98
N ALA A 169 -8.65 14.16 -12.08
CA ALA A 169 -9.21 15.18 -11.20
C ALA A 169 -9.57 16.50 -11.93
N ARG A 170 -9.27 16.62 -13.24
CA ARG A 170 -9.52 17.80 -14.07
C ARG A 170 -8.85 19.08 -13.55
N LEU A 171 -7.72 18.96 -12.87
CA LEU A 171 -6.92 20.09 -12.37
C LEU A 171 -5.92 20.61 -13.41
N ILE A 172 -5.52 19.72 -14.33
CA ILE A 172 -4.69 20.05 -15.50
C ILE A 172 -5.32 19.45 -16.75
N ASP A 173 -4.95 19.99 -17.91
CA ASP A 173 -5.25 19.43 -19.23
C ASP A 173 -3.96 19.08 -19.97
N LYS A 174 -4.12 18.32 -21.06
CA LYS A 174 -3.02 17.95 -21.96
C LYS A 174 -3.31 18.38 -23.41
N LYS A 175 -2.25 18.78 -24.12
CA LYS A 175 -2.29 19.02 -25.57
C LYS A 175 -1.10 18.41 -26.27
N GLN A 176 -1.30 18.04 -27.53
CA GLN A 176 -0.24 17.56 -28.41
C GLN A 176 0.29 18.71 -29.27
N ARG A 177 1.62 18.88 -29.29
CA ARG A 177 2.33 19.76 -30.22
C ARG A 177 3.44 18.96 -30.88
N GLY A 178 3.24 18.58 -32.13
CA GLY A 178 4.14 17.66 -32.84
C GLY A 178 4.20 16.30 -32.13
N ARG A 179 5.42 15.86 -31.77
CA ARG A 179 5.66 14.58 -31.06
C ARG A 179 5.60 14.70 -29.53
N GLN A 180 5.32 15.89 -28.98
CA GLN A 180 5.43 16.15 -27.55
C GLN A 180 4.08 16.49 -26.92
N THR A 181 3.80 15.82 -25.78
CA THR A 181 2.68 16.16 -24.90
C THR A 181 3.05 17.30 -23.98
N TRP A 182 2.16 18.29 -23.88
CA TRP A 182 2.24 19.43 -22.98
C TRP A 182 1.11 19.35 -21.98
N TYR A 183 1.39 19.75 -20.74
CA TYR A 183 0.45 19.85 -19.65
C TYR A 183 0.28 21.33 -19.26
N PHE A 184 -0.94 21.73 -18.93
CA PHE A 184 -1.25 23.09 -18.51
C PHE A 184 -2.39 23.05 -17.49
N CYS A 185 -2.43 24.02 -16.59
CA CYS A 185 -3.52 24.10 -15.63
C CYS A 185 -4.78 24.58 -16.32
N ARG A 186 -5.94 24.12 -15.84
CA ARG A 186 -7.22 24.73 -16.18
C ARG A 186 -7.38 26.08 -15.51
#